data_AF-A0A7I7QZY7-F1
#
_entry.id   AF-A0A7I7QZY7-F1
#
_cell.length_a   1.000
_cell.length_b   1.000
_cell.length_c   1.000
_cell.angle_alpha   90.00
_cell.angle_beta   90.00
_cell.angle_gamma   90.00
#
_symmetry.space_group_name_H-M   'P 1'
#
loop_
_entity.id
_entity.type
_entity.pdbx_description
1 polymer ?
#
loop_
_entity_poly.entity_id
_entity_poly.type
_entity_poly.pdbx_seq_one_letter_code
_entity_poly.pdbx_strand_id
1 'polypeptide(L)'
;MVYRISEATIRRALDTGCTATELHALFERHSKTPVPQGLTYLIDDVARRHGQLRVGMASSFVRCEDPALLAQAVAAPAMAAVEMRSLAPTVAVSAAPIADVLAGLRAAGFAPAAEDWSGAIVDIRSRGARVPVPGRRRGYRPLPTPSPQTLGAIVAVLRKMGGAHPPGSRLDPAEAMAQLQSAAQQQTSVVIGYVDPAGVATQRVVAPINVRGGTLTAFDPAAGRAREFAIHRVTSVVSADSQ
;
A
#
# COMPACT_ATOMS: atom_id res chain seq x y z
N MET A 1 -17.97 -10.93 67.40
CA MET A 1 -16.90 -11.50 66.56
C MET A 1 -15.57 -10.90 66.97
N VAL A 2 -14.48 -11.66 66.88
CA VAL A 2 -13.12 -11.19 67.19
C VAL A 2 -12.35 -11.05 65.88
N TYR A 3 -11.75 -9.87 65.66
CA TYR A 3 -10.92 -9.60 64.48
C TYR A 3 -9.45 -9.56 64.90
N ARG A 4 -8.58 -10.14 64.08
CA ARG A 4 -7.12 -10.11 64.27
C ARG A 4 -6.49 -9.23 63.21
N ILE A 5 -5.66 -8.29 63.64
CA ILE A 5 -4.87 -7.45 62.74
C ILE A 5 -3.50 -8.09 62.57
N SER A 6 -3.05 -8.17 61.33
CA SER A 6 -1.71 -8.62 60.94
C SER A 6 -1.13 -7.68 59.89
N GLU A 7 0.18 -7.78 59.67
CA GLU A 7 0.85 -7.09 58.56
C GLU A 7 0.16 -7.35 57.22
N ALA A 8 -0.28 -8.58 56.94
CA ALA A 8 -0.97 -8.92 55.71
C ALA A 8 -2.32 -8.19 55.55
N THR A 9 -3.07 -8.03 56.64
CA THR A 9 -4.35 -7.28 56.59
C THR A 9 -4.14 -5.78 56.42
N ILE A 10 -3.09 -5.22 57.01
CA ILE A 10 -2.72 -3.81 56.84
C ILE A 10 -2.26 -3.56 55.41
N ARG A 11 -1.35 -4.41 54.89
CA ARG A 11 -0.89 -4.32 53.50
C ARG A 11 -2.07 -4.36 52.52
N ARG A 12 -3.02 -5.28 52.72
CA ARG A 12 -4.22 -5.37 51.89
C ARG A 12 -5.05 -4.08 51.92
N ALA A 13 -5.16 -3.41 53.07
CA ALA A 13 -5.84 -2.12 53.15
C ALA A 13 -5.08 -1.04 52.35
N LEU A 14 -3.76 -0.99 52.46
CA LEU A 14 -2.93 -0.07 51.67
C LEU A 14 -3.01 -0.35 50.16
N ASP A 15 -3.08 -1.62 49.76
CA ASP A 15 -3.27 -2.03 48.35
C ASP A 15 -4.58 -1.50 47.76
N THR A 16 -5.61 -1.29 48.58
CA THR A 16 -6.88 -0.67 48.16
C THR A 16 -6.84 0.86 48.07
N GLY A 17 -5.67 1.48 48.31
CA GLY A 17 -5.47 2.92 48.27
C GLY A 17 -5.68 3.63 49.61
N CYS A 18 -5.95 2.89 50.70
CA CYS A 18 -6.08 3.49 52.02
C CYS A 18 -4.71 3.98 52.52
N THR A 19 -4.67 5.13 53.20
CA THR A 19 -3.42 5.70 53.73
C THR A 19 -3.15 5.26 55.18
N ALA A 20 -1.90 5.36 55.63
CA ALA A 20 -1.56 5.11 57.04
C ALA A 20 -2.34 6.02 57.99
N THR A 21 -2.51 7.29 57.63
CA THR A 21 -3.29 8.26 58.39
C THR A 21 -4.76 7.87 58.51
N GLU A 22 -5.36 7.38 57.42
CA GLU A 22 -6.73 6.88 57.44
C GLU A 22 -6.88 5.63 58.32
N LEU A 23 -5.90 4.73 58.30
CA LEU A 23 -5.88 3.56 59.18
C LEU A 23 -5.78 3.95 60.66
N HIS A 24 -4.90 4.89 61.01
CA HIS A 24 -4.82 5.42 62.38
C HIS A 24 -6.14 6.06 62.80
N ALA A 25 -6.69 6.96 61.98
CA ALA A 25 -7.98 7.60 62.26
C ALA A 25 -9.13 6.59 62.40
N LEU A 26 -9.12 5.51 61.61
CA LEU A 26 -10.10 4.42 61.71
C LEU A 26 -10.04 3.76 63.08
N PHE A 27 -8.85 3.42 63.58
CA PHE A 27 -8.71 2.79 64.88
C PHE A 27 -8.99 3.75 66.04
N GLU A 28 -8.54 4.99 65.96
CA GLU A 28 -8.84 6.02 66.96
C GLU A 28 -10.35 6.26 67.09
N ARG A 29 -11.07 6.34 65.96
CA ARG A 29 -12.51 6.61 65.97
C ARG A 29 -13.36 5.47 66.55
N HIS A 30 -12.93 4.22 66.38
CA HIS A 30 -13.72 3.04 66.74
C HIS A 30 -13.23 2.32 68.01
N SER A 31 -12.08 2.72 68.55
CA SER A 31 -11.55 2.13 69.77
C SER A 31 -12.13 2.79 71.01
N LYS A 32 -12.61 1.97 71.96
CA LYS A 32 -13.08 2.44 73.27
C LYS A 32 -11.93 2.78 74.22
N THR A 33 -10.73 2.30 73.92
CA THR A 33 -9.49 2.56 74.66
C THR A 33 -8.49 3.24 73.72
N PRO A 34 -7.42 3.87 74.24
CA PRO A 34 -6.32 4.31 73.40
C PRO A 34 -5.78 3.17 72.51
N VAL A 35 -5.40 3.49 71.28
CA VAL A 35 -4.86 2.51 70.32
C VAL A 35 -3.50 2.01 70.84
N PRO A 36 -3.26 0.68 70.90
CA PRO A 36 -1.99 0.15 71.37
C PRO A 36 -0.81 0.61 70.50
N GLN A 37 0.29 0.98 71.15
CA GLN A 37 1.51 1.44 70.47
C GLN A 37 2.05 0.40 69.47
N GLY A 38 1.97 -0.90 69.78
CA GLY A 38 2.40 -1.97 68.87
C GLY A 38 1.61 -2.00 67.55
N LEU A 39 0.31 -1.67 67.58
CA LEU A 39 -0.49 -1.55 66.35
C LEU A 39 -0.08 -0.31 65.55
N THR A 40 0.20 0.80 66.24
CA THR A 40 0.66 2.04 65.61
C THR A 40 1.95 1.79 64.81
N TYR A 41 2.94 1.15 65.45
CA TYR A 41 4.19 0.78 64.79
C TYR A 41 4.01 -0.18 63.62
N LEU A 42 3.12 -1.17 63.76
CA LEU A 42 2.85 -2.11 62.68
C LEU A 42 2.27 -1.41 61.45
N ILE A 43 1.37 -0.45 61.64
CA ILE A 43 0.79 0.35 60.54
C ILE A 43 1.89 1.16 59.86
N ASP A 44 2.69 1.89 60.63
CA ASP A 44 3.73 2.77 60.10
C ASP A 44 4.84 2.00 59.36
N ASP A 45 5.28 0.87 59.90
CA ASP A 45 6.32 0.05 59.28
C ASP A 45 5.84 -0.58 57.96
N VAL A 46 4.60 -1.10 57.93
CA VAL A 46 4.04 -1.65 56.70
C VAL A 46 3.78 -0.54 55.68
N ALA A 47 3.29 0.63 56.10
CA ALA A 47 3.09 1.77 55.23
C ALA A 47 4.40 2.29 54.63
N ARG A 48 5.48 2.33 55.42
CA ARG A 48 6.80 2.74 54.93
C ARG A 48 7.36 1.79 53.88
N ARG A 49 7.12 0.48 54.02
CA ARG A 49 7.57 -0.56 53.07
C ARG A 49 6.65 -0.71 51.86
N HIS A 50 5.38 -0.35 52.00
CA HIS A 50 4.37 -0.42 50.94
C HIS A 50 4.64 0.62 49.86
N GLY A 51 4.50 0.22 48.59
CA GLY A 51 4.60 1.14 47.46
C GLY A 51 5.99 1.74 47.19
N GLN A 52 7.06 1.28 47.86
CA GLN A 52 8.44 1.69 47.55
C GLN A 52 8.84 1.36 46.11
N LEU A 53 8.36 0.22 45.61
CA LEU A 53 8.46 -0.17 44.21
C LEU A 53 7.09 -0.04 43.57
N ARG A 54 7.03 0.69 42.46
CA ARG A 54 5.82 0.89 41.67
C ARG A 54 6.05 0.36 40.28
N VAL A 55 5.11 -0.45 39.81
CA VAL A 55 5.07 -0.96 38.44
C VAL A 55 3.89 -0.30 37.74
N GLY A 56 4.12 0.17 36.52
CA GLY A 56 3.09 0.74 35.67
C GLY A 56 3.22 0.19 34.26
N MET A 57 2.15 0.30 33.48
CA MET A 57 2.22 0.01 32.05
C MET A 57 2.85 1.18 31.32
N ALA A 58 3.85 0.88 30.49
CA ALA A 58 4.45 1.80 29.54
C ALA A 58 4.85 1.02 28.30
N SER A 59 4.36 1.42 27.14
CA SER A 59 4.70 0.80 25.85
C SER A 59 6.02 1.33 25.30
N SER A 60 6.44 2.52 25.74
CA SER A 60 7.66 3.18 25.30
C SER A 60 8.22 4.11 26.36
N PHE A 61 9.53 4.33 26.29
CA PHE A 61 10.24 5.28 27.13
C PHE A 61 11.16 6.16 26.26
N VAL A 62 11.49 7.33 26.79
CA VAL A 62 12.47 8.25 26.22
C VAL A 62 13.49 8.52 27.32
N ARG A 63 14.76 8.24 27.03
CA ARG A 63 15.88 8.68 27.86
C ARG A 63 16.60 9.84 27.19
N CYS A 64 17.08 10.78 27.98
CA CYS A 64 17.90 11.88 27.51
C CYS A 64 18.92 12.24 28.59
N GLU A 65 20.17 12.47 28.20
CA GLU A 65 21.21 12.89 29.15
C GLU A 65 21.01 14.33 29.63
N ASP A 66 20.37 15.18 28.83
CA ASP A 66 20.03 16.56 29.17
C ASP A 66 18.57 16.67 29.67
N PRO A 67 18.35 16.97 30.95
CA PRO A 67 17.02 17.14 31.51
C PRO A 67 16.22 18.29 30.86
N ALA A 68 16.90 19.37 30.43
CA ALA A 68 16.23 20.51 29.82
C ALA A 68 15.69 20.13 28.42
N LEU A 69 16.49 19.39 27.65
CA LEU A 69 16.08 18.86 26.36
C LEU A 69 14.90 17.90 26.50
N LEU A 70 14.90 17.02 27.50
CA LEU A 70 13.76 16.12 27.76
C LEU A 70 12.50 16.90 28.11
N ALA A 71 12.61 17.89 29.00
CA ALA A 71 11.48 18.73 29.38
C ALA A 71 10.89 19.47 28.18
N GLN A 72 11.75 20.02 27.31
CA GLN A 72 11.32 20.67 26.07
C GLN A 72 10.62 19.70 25.12
N ALA A 73 11.15 18.48 24.95
CA ALA A 73 10.56 17.46 24.10
C ALA A 73 9.20 17.01 24.61
N VAL A 74 9.06 16.73 25.90
CA VAL A 74 7.80 16.32 26.54
C VAL A 74 6.72 17.41 26.45
N ALA A 75 7.11 18.69 26.56
CA ALA A 75 6.18 19.81 26.49
C ALA A 75 5.80 20.23 25.06
N ALA A 76 6.41 19.64 24.03
CA ALA A 76 6.16 20.03 22.65
C ALA A 76 4.70 19.74 22.24
N PRO A 77 4.00 20.67 21.55
CA PRO A 77 2.60 20.46 21.14
C PRO A 77 2.38 19.19 20.29
N ALA A 78 3.37 18.81 19.48
CA ALA A 78 3.32 17.59 18.66
C ALA A 78 3.32 16.30 19.49
N MET A 79 3.67 16.35 20.78
CA MET A 79 3.67 15.22 21.70
C MET A 79 2.33 15.05 22.44
N ALA A 80 1.36 15.95 22.26
CA ALA A 80 0.08 15.90 22.96
C ALA A 80 -0.68 14.58 22.73
N ALA A 81 -0.59 13.99 21.54
CA ALA A 81 -1.29 12.75 21.18
C ALA A 81 -0.68 11.48 21.82
N VAL A 82 0.55 11.54 22.31
CA VAL A 82 1.27 10.39 22.88
C VAL A 82 1.42 10.46 24.41
N GLU A 83 0.74 11.40 25.08
CA GLU A 83 0.62 11.48 26.55
C GLU A 83 1.91 11.14 27.32
N MET A 84 2.94 11.97 27.14
CA MET A 84 4.22 11.79 27.79
C MET A 84 4.13 12.08 29.30
N ARG A 85 4.70 11.20 30.11
CA ARG A 85 4.84 11.37 31.56
C ARG A 85 6.29 11.25 32.00
N SER A 86 6.84 12.27 32.65
CA SER A 86 8.18 12.20 33.24
C SER A 86 8.19 11.33 34.50
N LEU A 87 9.13 10.37 34.57
CA LEU A 87 9.39 9.54 35.76
C LEU A 87 10.63 10.00 36.53
N ALA A 88 11.59 10.58 35.82
CA ALA A 88 12.82 11.16 36.34
C ALA A 88 13.23 12.37 35.46
N PRO A 89 14.19 13.21 35.89
CA PRO A 89 14.66 14.33 35.08
C PRO A 89 15.18 13.93 33.69
N THR A 90 15.68 12.70 33.54
CA THR A 90 16.28 12.16 32.31
C THR A 90 15.46 11.03 31.68
N VAL A 91 14.29 10.70 32.24
CA VAL A 91 13.45 9.59 31.76
C VAL A 91 11.97 9.97 31.75
N ALA A 92 11.34 9.80 30.59
CA ALA A 92 9.90 9.91 30.41
C ALA A 92 9.34 8.63 29.80
N VAL A 93 8.06 8.35 30.06
CA VAL A 93 7.35 7.18 29.55
C VAL A 93 6.06 7.58 28.85
N SER A 94 5.58 6.69 27.99
CA SER A 94 4.30 6.83 27.29
C SER A 94 3.63 5.45 27.15
N ALA A 95 2.30 5.46 27.15
CA ALA A 95 1.50 4.30 26.79
C ALA A 95 1.45 4.07 25.26
N ALA A 96 1.84 5.06 24.46
CA ALA A 96 1.86 4.96 23.00
C ALA A 96 3.00 4.05 22.50
N PRO A 97 2.81 3.38 21.34
CA PRO A 97 3.85 2.61 20.68
C PRO A 97 5.09 3.44 20.32
N ILE A 98 6.26 2.78 20.25
CA ILE A 98 7.55 3.42 19.98
C ILE A 98 7.57 4.18 18.65
N ALA A 99 6.84 3.68 17.65
CA ALA A 99 6.72 4.32 16.34
C ALA A 99 6.07 5.70 16.42
N ASP A 100 5.02 5.85 17.23
CA ASP A 100 4.27 7.10 17.38
C ASP A 100 5.07 8.12 18.18
N VAL A 101 5.76 7.68 19.23
CA VAL A 101 6.68 8.53 20.01
C VAL A 101 7.82 9.05 19.13
N LEU A 102 8.44 8.18 18.33
CA LEU A 102 9.48 8.58 17.38
C LEU A 102 8.97 9.55 16.32
N ALA A 103 7.73 9.35 15.83
CA ALA A 103 7.11 10.25 14.86
C ALA A 103 6.82 11.62 15.47
N GLY A 104 6.23 11.68 16.67
CA GLY A 104 5.93 12.92 17.38
C GLY A 104 7.19 13.73 17.69
N LEU A 105 8.25 13.07 18.16
CA LEU A 105 9.54 13.73 18.43
C LEU A 105 10.17 14.30 17.15
N ARG A 106 10.10 13.58 16.03
CA ARG A 106 10.57 14.10 14.73
C ARG A 106 9.73 15.26 14.24
N ALA A 107 8.41 15.20 14.41
CA ALA A 107 7.50 16.29 14.07
C ALA A 107 7.75 17.55 14.91
N ALA A 108 8.21 17.38 16.15
CA ALA A 108 8.67 18.47 17.01
C ALA A 108 10.10 18.97 16.69
N GLY A 109 10.77 18.41 15.68
CA GLY A 109 12.11 18.83 15.24
C GLY A 109 13.27 18.16 15.96
N PHE A 110 13.02 17.16 16.81
CA PHE A 110 14.07 16.38 17.47
C PHE A 110 14.57 15.24 16.57
N ALA A 111 15.78 14.75 16.86
CA ALA A 111 16.40 13.62 16.17
C ALA A 111 16.53 12.39 17.10
N PRO A 112 15.42 11.70 17.42
CA PRO A 112 15.46 10.55 18.34
C PRO A 112 16.05 9.32 17.65
N ALA A 113 16.84 8.57 18.42
CA ALA A 113 17.26 7.21 18.10
C ALA A 113 16.39 6.22 18.88
N ALA A 114 16.15 5.04 18.31
CA ALA A 114 15.45 3.99 19.01
C ALA A 114 16.45 3.04 19.64
N GLU A 115 16.09 2.45 20.77
CA GLU A 115 16.97 1.58 21.55
C GLU A 115 16.29 0.25 21.83
N ASP A 116 17.10 -0.81 21.92
CA ASP A 116 16.65 -2.10 22.40
C ASP A 116 16.78 -2.21 23.93
N TRP A 117 16.44 -3.38 24.48
CA TRP A 117 16.51 -3.64 25.92
C TRP A 117 17.93 -3.53 26.50
N SER A 118 18.97 -3.68 25.66
CA SER A 118 20.37 -3.57 26.04
C SER A 118 20.88 -2.12 26.01
N GLY A 119 20.07 -1.20 25.47
CA GLY A 119 20.43 0.20 25.22
C GLY A 119 21.17 0.42 23.90
N ALA A 120 21.27 -0.61 23.05
CA ALA A 120 21.88 -0.47 21.74
C ALA A 120 20.92 0.26 20.78
N ILE A 121 21.46 1.18 19.99
CA ILE A 121 20.68 1.91 18.99
C ILE A 121 20.27 0.96 17.87
N VAL A 122 18.97 0.92 17.58
CA VAL A 122 18.38 0.08 16.53
C VAL A 122 17.65 0.91 15.49
N ASP A 123 17.73 0.48 14.23
CA ASP A 123 16.94 1.07 13.15
C ASP A 123 15.59 0.37 13.06
N ILE A 124 14.53 1.06 13.49
CA ILE A 124 13.14 0.57 13.47
C ILE A 124 12.43 0.98 12.16
N ARG A 125 13.12 1.64 11.23
CA ARG A 125 12.51 1.94 9.92
C ARG A 125 12.11 0.63 9.25
N SER A 126 10.87 0.60 8.75
CA SER A 126 10.42 -0.44 7.84
C SER A 126 11.36 -0.45 6.65
N ARG A 127 12.24 -1.46 6.56
CA ARG A 127 13.08 -1.68 5.38
C ARG A 127 12.14 -1.78 4.20
N GLY A 128 12.16 -0.76 3.34
CA GLY A 128 11.37 -0.76 2.12
C GLY A 128 11.55 -2.09 1.41
N ALA A 129 10.44 -2.70 0.98
CA ALA A 129 10.49 -3.94 0.24
C ALA A 129 11.35 -3.68 -1.01
N ARG A 130 12.55 -4.28 -1.03
CA ARG A 130 13.36 -4.26 -2.25
C ARG A 130 12.61 -5.11 -3.25
N VAL A 131 12.08 -4.47 -4.29
CA VAL A 131 11.61 -5.19 -5.48
C VAL A 131 12.79 -6.04 -5.95
N PRO A 132 12.65 -7.37 -6.07
CA PRO A 132 13.72 -8.19 -6.61
C PRO A 132 14.13 -7.58 -7.95
N VAL A 133 15.41 -7.29 -8.12
CA VAL A 133 15.93 -6.90 -9.45
C VAL A 133 15.50 -8.01 -10.40
N PRO A 134 14.75 -7.72 -11.49
CA PRO A 134 14.39 -8.74 -12.46
C PRO A 134 15.67 -9.47 -12.84
N GLY A 135 15.76 -10.76 -12.50
CA GLY A 135 16.97 -11.54 -12.73
C GLY A 135 17.42 -11.34 -14.17
N ARG A 136 18.75 -11.18 -14.38
CA ARG A 136 19.39 -10.96 -15.69
C ARG A 136 18.51 -11.51 -16.80
N ARG A 137 18.02 -10.62 -17.68
CA ARG A 137 17.30 -11.01 -18.90
C ARG A 137 18.03 -12.22 -19.46
N ARG A 138 17.34 -13.37 -19.56
CA ARG A 138 17.89 -14.57 -20.20
C ARG A 138 18.58 -14.09 -21.48
N GLY A 139 19.87 -14.38 -21.62
CA GLY A 139 20.62 -14.02 -22.82
C GLY A 139 19.83 -14.45 -24.05
N TYR A 140 19.87 -13.64 -25.11
CA TYR A 140 19.17 -13.88 -26.36
C TYR A 140 19.33 -15.35 -26.76
N ARG A 141 18.25 -16.13 -26.63
CA ARG A 141 18.20 -17.50 -27.13
C ARG A 141 17.81 -17.37 -28.59
N PRO A 142 18.70 -17.66 -29.55
CA PRO A 142 18.31 -17.63 -30.95
C PRO A 142 17.12 -18.58 -31.12
N LEU A 143 16.08 -18.08 -31.80
CA LEU A 143 14.92 -18.89 -32.13
C LEU A 143 15.40 -20.13 -32.91
N PRO A 144 14.82 -21.31 -32.67
CA PRO A 144 15.13 -22.49 -33.47
C PRO A 144 14.94 -22.16 -34.95
N THR A 145 15.91 -22.52 -35.79
CA THR A 145 15.75 -22.39 -37.23
C THR A 145 14.53 -23.21 -37.65
N PRO A 146 13.54 -22.59 -38.33
CA PRO A 146 12.33 -23.29 -38.73
C PRO A 146 12.68 -24.46 -39.65
N SER A 147 11.98 -25.58 -39.47
CA SER A 147 12.21 -26.77 -40.29
C SER A 147 11.84 -26.49 -41.75
N PRO A 148 12.37 -27.27 -42.71
CA PRO A 148 12.02 -27.13 -44.13
C PRO A 148 10.51 -27.22 -44.39
N GLN A 149 9.79 -27.98 -43.55
CA GLN A 149 8.33 -28.11 -43.61
C GLN A 149 7.64 -26.82 -43.17
N THR A 150 8.09 -26.20 -42.08
CA THR A 150 7.56 -24.91 -41.60
C THR A 150 7.84 -23.80 -42.62
N LEU A 151 9.03 -23.78 -43.22
CA LEU A 151 9.36 -22.85 -44.30
C LEU A 151 8.47 -23.07 -45.52
N GLY A 152 8.25 -24.32 -45.92
CA GLY A 152 7.34 -24.67 -47.01
C GLY A 152 5.91 -24.20 -46.76
N ALA A 153 5.39 -24.38 -45.53
CA ALA A 153 4.07 -23.92 -45.14
C ALA A 153 3.97 -22.38 -45.17
N ILE A 154 4.98 -21.67 -44.66
CA ILE A 154 5.02 -20.21 -44.70
C ILE A 154 5.10 -19.70 -46.14
N VAL A 155 5.93 -20.30 -46.99
CA VAL A 155 6.01 -19.94 -48.42
C VAL A 155 4.70 -20.24 -49.14
N ALA A 156 4.02 -21.35 -48.82
CA ALA A 156 2.70 -21.65 -49.37
C ALA A 156 1.67 -20.59 -48.97
N VAL A 157 1.64 -20.19 -47.69
CA VAL A 157 0.79 -19.11 -47.18
C VAL A 157 1.13 -17.77 -47.84
N LEU A 158 2.41 -17.41 -47.94
CA LEU A 158 2.86 -16.18 -48.61
C LEU A 158 2.61 -16.19 -50.12
N ARG A 159 2.59 -17.36 -50.77
CA ARG A 159 2.25 -17.48 -52.19
C ARG A 159 0.73 -17.47 -52.39
N LYS A 160 -0.03 -17.97 -51.42
CA LYS A 160 -1.50 -17.86 -51.35
C LYS A 160 -1.93 -16.40 -51.10
N MET A 161 -1.22 -15.68 -50.24
CA MET A 161 -1.41 -14.23 -50.00
C MET A 161 -0.80 -13.38 -51.13
N GLY A 162 0.33 -13.79 -51.69
CA GLY A 162 1.02 -13.13 -52.81
C GLY A 162 0.36 -13.36 -54.17
N GLY A 163 -0.70 -14.19 -54.21
CA GLY A 163 -1.65 -14.22 -55.32
C GLY A 163 -2.60 -13.02 -55.33
N ALA A 164 -2.63 -12.22 -54.26
CA ALA A 164 -3.40 -10.98 -54.18
C ALA A 164 -2.48 -9.78 -54.46
N HIS A 165 -2.30 -9.53 -55.76
CA HIS A 165 -1.87 -8.27 -56.40
C HIS A 165 -0.52 -7.62 -55.99
N PRO A 166 0.38 -7.33 -56.95
CA PRO A 166 1.60 -6.57 -56.69
C PRO A 166 1.27 -5.14 -56.21
N PRO A 167 2.13 -4.52 -55.38
CA PRO A 167 1.94 -3.16 -54.92
C PRO A 167 1.97 -2.22 -56.13
N GLY A 168 0.80 -1.70 -56.51
CA GLY A 168 0.66 -0.78 -57.65
C GLY A 168 -0.56 -1.01 -58.54
N SER A 169 -1.26 -2.14 -58.42
CA SER A 169 -2.54 -2.29 -59.10
C SER A 169 -3.64 -1.59 -58.28
N ARG A 170 -4.18 -0.48 -58.82
CA ARG A 170 -5.38 0.16 -58.28
C ARG A 170 -6.55 -0.79 -58.52
N LEU A 171 -7.21 -1.23 -57.44
CA LEU A 171 -8.57 -1.75 -57.55
C LEU A 171 -9.43 -0.72 -58.29
N ASP A 172 -10.22 -1.17 -59.26
CA ASP A 172 -11.24 -0.33 -59.89
C ASP A 172 -12.21 0.15 -58.80
N PRO A 173 -12.44 1.48 -58.65
CA PRO A 173 -13.38 2.01 -57.67
C PRO A 173 -14.77 1.37 -57.74
N ALA A 174 -15.25 0.97 -58.93
CA ALA A 174 -16.53 0.30 -59.07
C ALA A 174 -16.54 -1.10 -58.44
N GLU A 175 -15.43 -1.84 -58.59
CA GLU A 175 -15.26 -3.17 -58.00
C GLU A 175 -15.11 -3.09 -56.48
N ALA A 176 -14.31 -2.12 -55.99
CA ALA A 176 -14.18 -1.86 -54.56
C ALA A 176 -15.54 -1.48 -53.93
N MET A 177 -16.35 -0.66 -54.62
CA MET A 177 -17.70 -0.32 -54.17
C MET A 177 -18.58 -1.57 -54.05
N ALA A 178 -18.59 -2.44 -55.07
CA ALA A 178 -19.39 -3.66 -55.07
C ALA A 178 -18.99 -4.63 -53.95
N GLN A 179 -17.68 -4.83 -53.73
CA GLN A 179 -17.17 -5.69 -52.67
C GLN A 179 -17.52 -5.15 -51.27
N LEU A 180 -17.37 -3.84 -51.04
CA LEU A 180 -17.73 -3.20 -49.78
C LEU A 180 -19.24 -3.18 -49.51
N GLN A 181 -20.07 -3.02 -50.56
CA GLN A 181 -21.53 -3.14 -50.45
C GLN A 181 -21.94 -4.56 -50.07
N SER A 182 -21.35 -5.56 -50.71
CA SER A 182 -21.60 -6.97 -50.37
C SER A 182 -21.22 -7.28 -48.92
N ALA A 183 -20.04 -6.82 -48.47
CA ALA A 183 -19.58 -7.00 -47.09
C ALA A 183 -20.48 -6.28 -46.06
N ALA A 184 -20.99 -5.08 -46.39
CA ALA A 184 -21.95 -4.38 -45.54
C ALA A 184 -23.30 -5.09 -45.44
N GLN A 185 -23.79 -5.68 -46.55
CA GLN A 185 -25.02 -6.49 -46.55
C GLN A 185 -24.87 -7.79 -45.75
N GLN A 186 -23.70 -8.43 -45.84
CA GLN A 186 -23.40 -9.68 -45.15
C GLN A 186 -22.90 -9.48 -43.71
N GLN A 187 -22.68 -8.23 -43.29
CA GLN A 187 -22.11 -7.87 -41.99
C GLN A 187 -20.76 -8.55 -41.71
N THR A 188 -19.95 -8.76 -42.75
CA THR A 188 -18.64 -9.42 -42.66
C THR A 188 -17.52 -8.39 -42.53
N SER A 189 -16.53 -8.69 -41.70
CA SER A 189 -15.35 -7.83 -41.56
C SER A 189 -14.43 -7.99 -42.76
N VAL A 190 -13.83 -6.89 -43.20
CA VAL A 190 -12.90 -6.86 -44.34
C VAL A 190 -11.60 -6.17 -43.97
N VAL A 191 -10.51 -6.62 -44.57
CA VAL A 191 -9.23 -5.92 -44.58
C VAL A 191 -9.21 -5.00 -45.79
N ILE A 192 -9.11 -3.69 -45.55
CA ILE A 192 -8.93 -2.70 -46.61
C ILE A 192 -7.48 -2.21 -46.62
N GLY A 193 -6.90 -2.12 -47.82
CA GLY A 193 -5.76 -1.24 -48.08
C GLY A 193 -6.28 0.18 -48.30
N TYR A 194 -5.76 1.14 -47.55
CA TYR A 194 -6.23 2.53 -47.60
C TYR A 194 -5.06 3.51 -47.59
N VAL A 195 -5.09 4.47 -48.52
CA VAL A 195 -4.10 5.55 -48.59
C VAL A 195 -4.69 6.81 -47.97
N ASP A 196 -4.07 7.34 -46.92
CA ASP A 196 -4.54 8.55 -46.24
C ASP A 196 -4.21 9.85 -46.99
N PRO A 197 -4.79 11.02 -46.63
CA PRO A 197 -4.50 12.32 -47.27
C PRO A 197 -3.02 12.69 -47.38
N ALA A 198 -2.17 12.18 -46.50
CA ALA A 198 -0.73 12.40 -46.53
C ALA A 198 0.02 11.44 -47.49
N GLY A 199 -0.71 10.53 -48.16
CA GLY A 199 -0.16 9.56 -49.10
C GLY A 199 0.36 8.28 -48.44
N VAL A 200 0.12 8.08 -47.14
CA VAL A 200 0.60 6.89 -46.42
C VAL A 200 -0.38 5.75 -46.63
N ALA A 201 0.13 4.64 -47.17
CA ALA A 201 -0.64 3.40 -47.33
C ALA A 201 -0.69 2.63 -46.01
N THR A 202 -1.89 2.26 -45.58
CA THR A 202 -2.15 1.48 -44.36
C THR A 202 -3.10 0.33 -44.66
N GLN A 203 -2.96 -0.79 -43.96
CA GLN A 203 -3.98 -1.84 -43.96
C GLN A 203 -4.82 -1.73 -42.69
N ARG A 204 -6.14 -1.87 -42.82
CA ARG A 204 -7.07 -1.80 -41.69
C ARG A 204 -8.14 -2.86 -41.79
N VAL A 205 -8.41 -3.53 -40.68
CA VAL A 205 -9.61 -4.36 -40.51
C VAL A 205 -10.75 -3.42 -40.17
N VAL A 206 -11.84 -3.47 -40.95
CA VAL A 206 -13.04 -2.66 -40.72
C VAL A 206 -14.28 -3.52 -40.87
N ALA A 207 -15.32 -3.20 -40.10
CA ALA A 207 -16.64 -3.79 -40.24
C ALA A 207 -17.55 -2.80 -41.01
N PRO A 208 -17.84 -3.04 -42.30
CA PRO A 208 -18.65 -2.15 -43.13
C PRO A 208 -20.07 -2.00 -42.56
N ILE A 209 -20.54 -0.75 -42.44
CA ILE A 209 -21.89 -0.42 -41.98
C ILE A 209 -22.76 -0.03 -43.19
N ASN A 210 -22.27 0.88 -44.04
CA ASN A 210 -22.96 1.27 -45.27
C ASN A 210 -21.99 1.88 -46.28
N VAL A 211 -22.36 1.84 -47.57
CA VAL A 211 -21.65 2.47 -48.67
C VAL A 211 -22.59 3.43 -49.39
N ARG A 212 -22.29 4.72 -49.34
CA ARG A 212 -23.09 5.78 -50.00
C ARG A 212 -22.19 6.82 -50.65
N GLY A 213 -22.55 7.25 -51.87
CA GLY A 213 -21.88 8.36 -52.55
C GLY A 213 -20.36 8.25 -52.67
N GLY A 214 -19.83 7.04 -52.86
CA GLY A 214 -18.38 6.81 -52.96
C GLY A 214 -17.63 6.83 -51.61
N THR A 215 -18.35 6.81 -50.49
CA THR A 215 -17.81 6.71 -49.14
C THR A 215 -18.31 5.44 -48.44
N LEU A 216 -17.42 4.81 -47.69
CA LEU A 216 -17.70 3.70 -46.80
C LEU A 216 -17.75 4.22 -45.38
N THR A 217 -18.87 4.01 -44.69
CA THR A 217 -18.93 4.11 -43.22
C THR A 217 -18.66 2.73 -42.65
N ALA A 218 -17.63 2.59 -41.82
CA ALA A 218 -17.27 1.31 -41.21
C ALA A 218 -16.79 1.50 -39.77
N PHE A 219 -17.05 0.51 -38.92
CA PHE A 219 -16.47 0.46 -37.58
C PHE A 219 -15.01 0.00 -37.67
N ASP A 220 -14.11 0.78 -37.08
CA ASP A 220 -12.67 0.50 -37.01
C ASP A 220 -12.35 0.00 -35.59
N PRO A 221 -12.13 -1.31 -35.37
CA PRO A 221 -11.88 -1.87 -34.04
C PRO A 221 -10.61 -1.31 -33.40
N ALA A 222 -9.60 -0.92 -34.19
CA ALA A 222 -8.37 -0.35 -33.67
C ALA A 222 -8.58 1.07 -33.10
N ALA A 223 -9.54 1.80 -33.66
CA ALA A 223 -9.92 3.14 -33.19
C ALA A 223 -11.13 3.14 -32.24
N GLY A 224 -11.83 2.00 -32.09
CA GLY A 224 -13.02 1.84 -31.25
C GLY A 224 -14.22 2.68 -31.69
N ARG A 225 -14.28 3.15 -32.94
CA ARG A 225 -15.34 4.05 -33.42
C ARG A 225 -15.65 3.87 -34.91
N ALA A 226 -16.84 4.32 -35.32
CA ALA A 226 -17.20 4.42 -36.72
C ALA A 226 -16.39 5.52 -37.42
N ARG A 227 -15.94 5.24 -38.64
CA ARG A 227 -15.16 6.15 -39.48
C ARG A 227 -15.63 6.09 -40.93
N GLU A 228 -15.38 7.17 -41.63
CA GLU A 228 -15.62 7.29 -43.06
C GLU A 228 -14.31 7.08 -43.84
N PHE A 229 -14.41 6.31 -44.92
CA PHE A 229 -13.34 6.01 -45.84
C PHE A 229 -13.77 6.37 -47.26
N ALA A 230 -12.99 7.20 -47.95
CA ALA A 230 -13.27 7.51 -49.34
C ALA A 230 -12.85 6.34 -50.23
N ILE A 231 -13.76 5.80 -51.02
CA ILE A 231 -13.56 4.53 -51.74
C ILE A 231 -12.49 4.66 -52.83
N HIS A 232 -12.35 5.84 -53.46
CA HIS A 232 -11.28 6.11 -54.42
C HIS A 232 -9.86 6.03 -53.82
N ARG A 233 -9.73 5.90 -52.49
CA ARG A 233 -8.47 5.73 -51.75
C ARG A 233 -8.27 4.32 -51.22
N VAL A 234 -9.24 3.43 -51.46
CA VAL A 234 -9.16 2.02 -51.14
C VAL A 234 -8.38 1.32 -52.25
N THR A 235 -7.30 0.64 -51.89
CA THR A 235 -6.37 -0.01 -52.83
C THR A 235 -6.52 -1.52 -52.84
N SER A 236 -7.03 -2.13 -51.76
CA SER A 236 -7.40 -3.54 -51.68
C SER A 236 -8.62 -3.72 -50.79
N VAL A 237 -9.44 -4.74 -51.06
CA VAL A 237 -10.51 -5.21 -50.17
C VAL A 237 -10.42 -6.73 -50.14
N VAL A 238 -10.25 -7.30 -48.96
CA VAL A 238 -10.13 -8.74 -48.75
C VAL A 238 -11.01 -9.13 -47.58
N SER A 239 -11.71 -10.26 -47.66
CA SER A 239 -12.47 -10.78 -46.53
C SER A 239 -11.53 -11.05 -45.34
N ALA A 240 -11.91 -10.65 -44.13
CA ALA A 240 -11.12 -10.96 -42.94
C ALA A 240 -11.18 -12.46 -42.57
N ASP A 241 -12.17 -13.19 -43.11
CA ASP A 241 -12.45 -14.59 -42.78
C ASP A 241 -11.97 -15.62 -43.84
N SER A 242 -11.18 -15.20 -44.83
CA SER A 242 -10.65 -16.15 -45.83
C SER A 242 -9.50 -17.01 -45.27
N GLN A 243 -9.80 -18.25 -44.88
CA GLN A 243 -8.86 -19.34 -44.64
C GLN A 243 -8.18 -19.86 -45.93
#